data_AF-A0A841MGB9-F1
#
_entry.id   AF-A0A841MGB9-F1
#
_cell.length_a   1.000
_cell.length_b   1.000
_cell.length_c   1.000
_cell.angle_alpha   90.00
_cell.angle_beta   90.00
_cell.angle_gamma   90.00
#
_symmetry.space_group_name_H-M   'P 1'
#
loop_
_entity.id
_entity.type
_entity.pdbx_description
1 polymer ?
#
loop_
_entity_poly.entity_id
_entity_poly.type
_entity_poly.pdbx_seq_one_letter_code
_entity_poly.pdbx_strand_id
1 'polypeptide(L)'
;MQVIKKIGVGSAAKIYGLTLALIGAIIGIPYGLFMSTIIGDMDSGLPFGSAFPILLIIIFPIIYGILGFIFGALFAWIYNFISKKTGGLEIELSEPNNLPAD
;
A
#
# COMPACT_ATOMS: atom_id res chain seq x y z
N MET A 1 18.03 -14.49 19.71
CA MET A 1 17.98 -13.65 18.51
C MET A 1 17.61 -14.51 17.31
N GLN A 2 16.58 -14.13 16.56
CA GLN A 2 16.20 -14.78 15.30
C GLN A 2 16.73 -13.95 14.13
N VAL A 3 16.92 -14.56 12.95
CA VAL A 3 17.47 -13.85 11.78
C VAL A 3 16.57 -14.08 10.57
N ILE A 4 16.07 -12.99 9.99
CA ILE A 4 15.35 -13.03 8.72
C ILE A 4 16.39 -13.16 7.60
N LYS A 5 16.43 -14.31 6.94
CA LYS A 5 17.33 -14.54 5.79
C LYS A 5 16.66 -14.32 4.44
N LYS A 6 15.34 -14.51 4.38
CA LYS A 6 14.56 -14.43 3.15
C LYS A 6 13.15 -13.94 3.45
N ILE A 7 12.70 -13.00 2.63
CA ILE A 7 11.31 -12.55 2.58
C ILE A 7 10.64 -13.21 1.36
N GLY A 8 9.46 -13.78 1.55
CA GLY A 8 8.67 -14.33 0.45
C GLY A 8 8.18 -13.20 -0.47
N VAL A 9 8.72 -13.12 -1.68
CA VAL A 9 8.41 -12.04 -2.65
C VAL A 9 6.91 -11.91 -2.90
N GLY A 10 6.22 -13.03 -3.17
CA GLY A 10 4.77 -13.02 -3.37
C GLY A 10 3.96 -12.66 -2.12
N SER A 11 4.47 -12.98 -0.92
CA SER A 11 3.84 -12.58 0.33
C SER A 11 3.96 -11.09 0.55
N ALA A 12 5.17 -10.54 0.41
CA ALA A 12 5.42 -9.11 0.50
C ALA A 12 4.61 -8.32 -0.54
N ALA A 13 4.58 -8.76 -1.79
CA ALA A 13 3.78 -8.14 -2.84
C ALA A 13 2.30 -8.04 -2.46
N LYS A 14 1.71 -9.13 -1.96
CA LYS A 14 0.30 -9.13 -1.54
C LYS A 14 0.05 -8.21 -0.34
N ILE A 15 0.90 -8.27 0.69
CA ILE A 15 0.75 -7.43 1.88
C ILE A 15 0.88 -5.95 1.50
N TYR A 16 1.97 -5.55 0.85
CA TYR A 16 2.15 -4.15 0.45
C TYR A 16 1.11 -3.67 -0.55
N GLY A 17 0.70 -4.53 -1.49
CA GLY A 17 -0.38 -4.23 -2.43
C GLY A 17 -1.71 -3.96 -1.73
N LEU A 18 -2.13 -4.83 -0.81
CA LEU A 18 -3.37 -4.62 -0.06
C LEU A 18 -3.29 -3.42 0.89
N THR A 19 -2.16 -3.25 1.59
CA THR A 19 -1.94 -2.11 2.49
C THR A 19 -2.03 -0.79 1.72
N LEU A 20 -1.35 -0.66 0.59
CA LEU A 20 -1.40 0.57 -0.20
C LEU A 20 -2.73 0.74 -0.92
N ALA A 21 -3.39 -0.33 -1.38
CA ALA A 21 -4.75 -0.23 -1.91
C ALA A 21 -5.73 0.35 -0.88
N LEU A 22 -5.64 -0.08 0.38
CA LEU A 22 -6.47 0.43 1.46
C LEU A 22 -6.15 1.91 1.75
N ILE A 23 -4.87 2.28 1.79
CA ILE A 23 -4.46 3.69 1.90
C ILE A 23 -5.00 4.51 0.72
N GLY A 24 -4.94 3.98 -0.50
CA GLY A 24 -5.49 4.60 -1.70
C GLY A 24 -7.00 4.79 -1.61
N ALA A 25 -7.74 3.88 -0.99
CA ALA A 25 -9.17 4.06 -0.72
C ALA A 25 -9.44 5.12 0.35
N ILE A 26 -8.69 5.10 1.46
CA ILE A 26 -8.81 6.08 2.54
C ILE A 26 -8.55 7.50 2.02
N ILE A 27 -7.63 7.67 1.07
CA ILE A 27 -7.33 8.98 0.44
C ILE A 27 -8.32 9.27 -0.70
N GLY A 28 -8.63 8.28 -1.53
CA GLY A 28 -9.46 8.44 -2.73
C GLY A 28 -10.90 8.81 -2.43
N ILE A 29 -11.50 8.26 -1.36
CA ILE A 29 -12.87 8.58 -0.95
C ILE A 29 -13.06 10.08 -0.61
N PRO A 30 -12.34 10.66 0.37
CA PRO A 30 -12.50 12.08 0.70
C PRO A 30 -12.08 12.97 -0.47
N TYR A 31 -11.04 12.59 -1.23
CA TYR A 31 -10.62 13.36 -2.40
C TYR A 31 -11.68 13.39 -3.50
N GLY A 32 -12.30 12.24 -3.82
CA GLY A 32 -13.39 12.16 -4.78
C GLY A 32 -14.63 12.92 -4.32
N LEU A 33 -15.01 12.80 -3.06
CA LEU A 33 -16.13 13.57 -2.49
C LEU A 33 -15.87 15.08 -2.55
N PHE A 34 -14.65 15.52 -2.23
CA PHE A 34 -14.26 16.92 -2.34
C PHE A 34 -14.28 17.41 -3.80
N MET A 35 -13.77 16.61 -4.74
CA MET A 35 -13.83 16.95 -6.16
C MET A 35 -15.26 17.02 -6.70
N SER A 36 -16.18 16.25 -6.13
CA SER A 36 -17.61 16.31 -6.52
C SER A 36 -18.25 17.66 -6.23
N THR A 37 -17.83 18.37 -5.18
CA THR A 37 -18.36 19.70 -4.85
C THR A 37 -17.80 20.81 -5.74
N ILE A 38 -16.63 20.59 -6.34
CA ILE A 38 -16.00 21.55 -7.27
C ILE A 38 -16.56 21.37 -8.69
N ILE A 39 -16.70 20.11 -9.12
CA ILE A 39 -17.08 19.77 -10.50
C ILE A 39 -18.60 19.83 -10.71
N GLY A 40 -19.40 19.60 -9.66
CA GLY A 40 -20.87 19.59 -9.75
C GLY A 40 -21.51 20.87 -10.29
N ASP A 41 -20.83 22.02 -10.14
CA ASP A 41 -21.32 23.34 -10.55
C ASP A 41 -20.67 23.87 -11.84
N MET A 42 -19.68 23.14 -12.40
CA MET A 42 -18.97 23.57 -13.61
C MET A 42 -19.34 22.67 -14.79
N ASP A 43 -19.69 23.27 -15.93
CA ASP A 43 -19.61 22.61 -17.24
C ASP A 43 -18.12 22.40 -17.57
N SER A 44 -17.52 21.47 -16.84
CA SER A 44 -16.10 21.19 -16.91
C SER A 44 -15.88 20.48 -18.23
N GLY A 45 -15.24 21.15 -19.20
CA GLY A 45 -14.74 20.54 -20.44
C GLY A 45 -13.68 19.43 -20.21
N LEU A 46 -13.68 18.83 -19.02
CA LEU A 46 -12.92 17.66 -18.64
C LEU A 46 -13.52 16.42 -19.31
N PRO A 47 -12.68 15.53 -19.86
CA PRO A 47 -13.13 14.20 -20.21
C PRO A 47 -13.75 13.56 -18.94
N PHE A 48 -14.91 12.92 -19.10
CA PHE A 48 -15.72 12.26 -18.05
C PHE A 48 -16.65 13.14 -17.20
N GLY A 49 -16.58 14.47 -17.29
CA GLY A 49 -17.56 15.39 -16.65
C GLY A 49 -17.92 15.01 -15.21
N SER A 50 -19.23 14.88 -14.92
CA SER A 50 -19.76 14.55 -13.60
C SER A 50 -19.39 13.16 -13.07
N ALA A 51 -18.88 12.25 -13.92
CA ALA A 51 -18.43 10.92 -13.50
C ALA A 51 -16.98 10.89 -13.00
N PHE A 52 -16.19 11.95 -13.27
CA PHE A 52 -14.78 12.03 -12.89
C PHE A 52 -14.52 11.81 -11.37
N PRO A 53 -15.30 12.39 -10.44
CA PRO A 53 -15.10 12.15 -9.01
C PRO A 53 -15.26 10.68 -8.59
N ILE A 54 -16.23 9.98 -9.18
CA ILE A 54 -16.50 8.56 -8.90
C ILE A 54 -15.34 7.70 -9.44
N LEU A 55 -14.82 8.05 -10.62
CA LEU A 55 -13.66 7.36 -11.19
C LEU A 55 -12.43 7.48 -10.28
N LEU A 56 -12.18 8.65 -9.67
CA LEU A 56 -11.05 8.83 -8.75
C LEU A 56 -11.15 7.92 -7.52
N ILE A 57 -12.35 7.74 -6.96
CA ILE A 57 -12.57 6.86 -5.79
C ILE A 57 -12.16 5.41 -6.10
N ILE A 58 -12.36 4.96 -7.35
CA ILE A 58 -12.05 3.58 -7.78
C ILE A 58 -10.59 3.47 -8.23
N ILE A 59 -10.10 4.45 -8.98
CA ILE A 59 -8.77 4.43 -9.60
C ILE A 59 -7.66 4.53 -8.55
N PHE A 60 -7.82 5.37 -7.52
CA PHE A 60 -6.81 5.54 -6.47
C PHE A 60 -6.46 4.22 -5.75
N PRO A 61 -7.40 3.45 -5.19
CA PRO A 61 -7.10 2.15 -4.60
C PRO A 61 -6.41 1.19 -5.57
N ILE A 62 -6.83 1.17 -6.84
CA ILE A 62 -6.26 0.27 -7.84
C ILE A 62 -4.80 0.64 -8.13
N ILE A 63 -4.52 1.92 -8.42
CA ILE A 63 -3.16 2.38 -8.70
C ILE A 63 -2.26 2.14 -7.50
N TYR A 64 -2.69 2.55 -6.30
CA TYR A 64 -1.90 2.34 -5.09
C TYR A 64 -1.69 0.86 -4.79
N GLY A 65 -2.70 0.01 -5.05
CA GLY A 65 -2.57 -1.44 -4.91
C GLY A 65 -1.55 -2.06 -5.86
N ILE A 66 -1.58 -1.65 -7.13
CA ILE A 66 -0.60 -2.09 -8.14
C ILE A 66 0.80 -1.63 -7.76
N LEU A 67 0.96 -0.35 -7.39
CA LEU A 67 2.24 0.19 -6.95
C LEU A 67 2.76 -0.56 -5.72
N GLY A 68 1.91 -0.78 -4.72
CA GLY A 68 2.29 -1.53 -3.53
C GLY A 68 2.66 -2.98 -3.83
N PHE A 69 1.97 -3.61 -4.77
CA PHE A 69 2.33 -4.96 -5.19
C PHE A 69 3.70 -5.01 -5.86
N ILE A 70 3.95 -4.10 -6.81
CA ILE A 70 5.22 -4.02 -7.55
C ILE A 70 6.37 -3.68 -6.60
N PHE A 71 6.23 -2.63 -5.80
CA PHE A 71 7.29 -2.21 -4.88
C PHE A 71 7.49 -3.19 -3.74
N GLY A 72 6.43 -3.82 -3.22
CA GLY A 72 6.54 -4.89 -2.23
C GLY A 72 7.32 -6.09 -2.76
N ALA A 73 7.05 -6.51 -4.00
CA ALA A 73 7.81 -7.56 -4.66
C ALA A 73 9.28 -7.14 -4.88
N LEU A 74 9.49 -5.93 -5.37
CA LEU A 74 10.81 -5.39 -5.68
C LEU A 74 11.68 -5.29 -4.42
N PHE A 75 11.16 -4.70 -3.33
CA PHE A 75 11.91 -4.56 -2.09
C PHE A 75 12.20 -5.91 -1.44
N ALA A 76 11.27 -6.87 -1.47
CA ALA A 76 11.55 -8.21 -0.98
C ALA A 76 12.62 -8.92 -1.82
N TRP A 77 12.62 -8.72 -3.14
CA TRP A 77 13.65 -9.25 -4.02
C TRP A 77 15.02 -8.64 -3.73
N ILE A 78 15.11 -7.32 -3.60
CA ILE A 78 16.33 -6.59 -3.24
C ILE A 78 16.84 -7.06 -1.87
N TYR A 79 15.96 -7.15 -0.87
CA TYR A 79 16.31 -7.65 0.46
C TYR A 79 16.95 -9.04 0.39
N ASN A 80 16.34 -9.97 -0.34
CA ASN A 80 16.86 -11.33 -0.51
C ASN A 80 18.22 -11.37 -1.22
N PHE A 81 18.51 -10.40 -2.07
CA PHE A 81 19.81 -10.28 -2.72
C PHE A 81 20.88 -9.78 -1.74
N ILE A 82 20.55 -8.76 -0.95
CA ILE A 82 21.46 -8.16 0.05
C ILE A 82 21.70 -9.13 1.21
N SER A 83 20.65 -9.80 1.71
CA SER A 83 20.72 -10.71 2.86
C SER A 83 21.69 -11.88 2.66
N LYS A 84 21.87 -12.33 1.40
CA LYS A 84 22.86 -13.36 1.05
C LYS A 84 24.30 -12.94 1.36
N LYS A 85 24.60 -11.64 1.33
CA LYS A 85 25.93 -11.07 1.58
C LYS A 85 26.10 -10.58 3.01
N THR A 86 25.04 -10.08 3.63
CA THR A 86 25.10 -9.45 4.97
C THR A 86 24.71 -10.39 6.11
N GLY A 87 24.23 -11.60 5.82
CA GLY A 87 23.81 -12.57 6.84
C GLY A 87 22.33 -12.48 7.23
N GLY A 88 21.61 -11.43 6.81
CA GLY A 88 20.19 -11.21 7.09
C GLY A 88 19.92 -10.05 8.04
N LEU A 89 18.67 -9.92 8.50
CA LEU A 89 18.27 -8.96 9.53
C LEU A 89 18.08 -9.69 10.86
N GLU A 90 18.88 -9.34 11.87
CA GLU A 90 18.72 -9.86 13.23
C GLU A 90 17.52 -9.19 13.89
N ILE A 91 16.68 -9.99 14.54
CA ILE A 91 15.49 -9.55 15.27
C ILE A 91 15.46 -10.18 16.66
N GLU A 92 15.00 -9.40 17.62
CA GLU A 92 14.63 -9.86 18.96
C GLU A 92 13.10 -9.94 19.04
N LEU A 93 12.59 -11.10 19.44
CA LEU A 93 11.16 -11.31 19.64
C LEU A 93 10.90 -11.46 21.13
N SER A 94 10.04 -10.60 21.67
CA SER A 94 9.51 -10.78 23.02
C SER A 94 8.41 -11.84 23.02
N GLU A 95 8.38 -12.70 24.05
CA GLU A 95 7.23 -13.58 24.24
C GLU A 95 5.99 -12.77 24.68
N PRO A 96 4.78 -13.10 24.17
CA PRO A 96 3.55 -12.37 24.49
C PRO A 96 3.22 -12.28 25.98
N ASN A 97 3.70 -13.23 26.79
CA ASN A 97 3.38 -13.38 28.21
C ASN A 97 4.14 -12.43 29.15
N ASN A 98 4.99 -11.54 28.63
CA ASN A 98 5.73 -10.55 29.41
C ASN A 98 5.30 -9.10 29.12
N LEU A 99 4.14 -8.89 28.48
CA LEU A 99 3.51 -7.58 28.46
C LEU A 99 2.76 -7.40 29.79
N PRO A 100 2.93 -6.26 30.51
CA PRO A 100 1.98 -5.92 31.56
C PRO A 100 0.59 -5.97 30.94
N ALA A 101 -0.30 -6.73 31.56
CA ALA A 101 -1.70 -6.81 31.18
C ALA A 101 -2.31 -5.44 31.46
N ASP A 102 -2.29 -4.57 30.45
CA ASP A 102 -3.05 -3.33 30.41
C ASP A 102 -4.47 -3.62 29.90
#